data_AF-A0A2K3LAH2-F1
#
_entry.id   AF-A0A2K3LAH2-F1
#
_cell.length_a   1.000
_cell.length_b   1.000
_cell.length_c   1.000
_cell.angle_alpha   90.00
_cell.angle_beta   90.00
_cell.angle_gamma   90.00
#
_symmetry.space_group_name_H-M   'P 1'
#
loop_
_entity.id
_entity.type
_entity.pdbx_description
1 polymer ?
#
loop_
_entity_poly.entity_id
_entity_poly.type
_entity_poly.pdbx_seq_one_letter_code
_entity_poly.pdbx_strand_id
1 'polypeptide(L)'
;MACSCLCSPKFLAIIVLLTSIPIGIIISLERTQSQTHVYHYHTNGGGWFRECAKWDSDNNRFIVSFFEGGIGQISVPDEKKELTERVLEEEIIVKETELAGNASLGLTIDRSRNRILVVNADVLGNRYSGVVAYDLSTWKRLFLTKLSGYGK
;
A
#
# COMPACT_ATOMS: atom_id res chain seq x y z
N MET A 1 -9.53 32.28 26.55
CA MET A 1 -8.13 31.98 26.97
C MET A 1 -8.11 30.60 27.61
N ALA A 2 -7.80 29.53 26.87
CA ALA A 2 -7.76 28.16 27.42
C ALA A 2 -6.83 27.19 26.65
N CYS A 3 -5.86 27.71 25.88
CA CYS A 3 -4.92 26.84 25.12
C CYS A 3 -3.56 26.63 25.80
N SER A 4 -3.31 27.24 26.98
CA SER A 4 -1.99 27.22 27.62
C SER A 4 -1.69 25.92 28.39
N CYS A 5 -2.71 25.21 28.90
CA CYS A 5 -2.50 23.98 29.68
C CYS A 5 -2.11 22.77 28.81
N LEU A 6 -2.49 22.75 27.53
CA LEU A 6 -2.21 21.66 26.58
C LEU A 6 -0.76 21.65 26.06
N CYS A 7 0.02 22.69 26.35
CA CYS A 7 1.43 22.80 25.94
C CYS A 7 2.38 22.93 27.14
N SER A 8 1.92 22.66 28.37
CA SER A 8 2.80 22.63 29.54
C SER A 8 3.81 21.48 29.40
N PRO A 9 5.09 21.67 29.78
CA PRO A 9 6.08 20.59 29.76
C PRO A 9 5.64 19.35 30.54
N LYS A 10 4.88 19.53 31.64
CA LYS A 10 4.33 18.43 32.43
C LYS A 10 3.26 17.65 31.68
N PHE A 11 2.39 18.35 30.95
CA PHE A 11 1.34 17.72 30.15
C PHE A 11 1.92 16.98 28.94
N LEU A 12 2.90 17.58 28.25
CA LEU A 12 3.64 16.92 27.18
C LEU A 12 4.39 15.67 27.68
N ALA A 13 5.02 15.74 28.85
CA ALA A 13 5.67 14.57 29.46
C ALA A 13 4.68 13.44 29.75
N ILE A 14 3.48 13.76 30.23
CA ILE A 14 2.41 12.78 30.45
C ILE A 14 1.95 12.16 29.13
N ILE A 15 1.75 12.95 28.07
CA ILE A 15 1.39 12.43 26.75
C ILE A 15 2.48 11.48 26.24
N VAL A 16 3.75 11.88 26.31
CA VAL A 16 4.87 11.03 25.87
C VAL A 16 4.92 9.72 26.64
N LEU A 17 4.73 9.76 27.96
CA LEU A 17 4.65 8.54 28.79
C LEU A 17 3.48 7.65 28.36
N LEU A 18 2.29 8.23 28.19
CA LEU A 18 1.10 7.47 27.80
C LEU A 18 1.21 6.89 26.39
N THR A 19 1.83 7.59 25.43
CA THR A 19 2.00 7.09 24.05
C THR A 19 3.19 6.13 23.92
N SER A 20 4.18 6.20 24.81
CA SER A 20 5.33 5.29 24.77
C SER A 20 4.94 3.82 24.97
N ILE A 21 3.89 3.53 25.75
CA ILE A 21 3.40 2.17 25.97
C ILE A 21 2.86 1.55 24.67
N PRO A 22 1.84 2.12 23.98
CA PRO A 22 1.35 1.55 22.73
C PRO A 22 2.40 1.56 21.63
N ILE A 23 3.25 2.60 21.54
CA ILE A 23 4.36 2.62 20.57
C ILE A 23 5.35 1.48 20.85
N GLY A 24 5.70 1.25 22.11
CA GLY A 24 6.58 0.15 22.50
C GLY A 24 6.00 -1.22 22.18
N ILE A 25 4.68 -1.40 22.37
CA ILE A 25 3.98 -2.62 21.96
C ILE A 25 4.06 -2.81 20.44
N ILE A 26 3.77 -1.78 19.64
CA ILE A 26 3.87 -1.85 18.17
C ILE A 26 5.30 -2.21 17.74
N ILE A 27 6.31 -1.51 18.27
CA ILE A 27 7.71 -1.80 17.96
C ILE A 27 8.09 -3.23 18.33
N SER A 28 7.63 -3.73 19.47
CA SER A 28 7.89 -5.12 19.88
C SER A 28 7.26 -6.11 18.90
N LEU A 29 6.02 -5.87 18.48
CA LEU A 29 5.32 -6.74 17.52
C LEU A 29 6.01 -6.74 16.15
N GLU A 30 6.37 -5.57 15.62
CA GLU A 30 7.06 -5.41 14.33
C GLU A 30 8.48 -6.00 14.32
N ARG A 31 9.13 -6.10 15.48
CA ARG A 31 10.48 -6.69 15.61
C ARG A 31 10.48 -8.16 16.00
N THR A 32 9.32 -8.72 16.37
CA THR A 32 9.24 -10.13 16.75
C THR A 32 9.55 -10.99 15.53
N GLN A 33 10.43 -11.98 15.70
CA GLN A 33 10.76 -12.90 14.62
C GLN A 33 9.51 -13.66 14.20
N SER A 34 9.13 -13.54 12.93
CA SER A 34 7.98 -14.24 12.40
C SER A 34 8.19 -15.75 12.47
N GLN A 35 7.13 -16.48 12.80
CA GLN A 35 7.10 -17.94 12.73
C GLN A 35 6.99 -18.43 11.28
N THR A 36 6.64 -17.55 10.34
CA THR A 36 6.51 -17.85 8.91
C THR A 36 7.63 -17.18 8.13
N HIS A 37 7.88 -17.68 6.92
CA HIS A 37 8.81 -17.04 6.00
C HIS A 37 8.34 -15.60 5.69
N VAL A 38 9.28 -14.65 5.69
CA VAL A 38 9.05 -13.24 5.41
C VAL A 38 9.92 -12.84 4.24
N TYR A 39 9.33 -12.16 3.26
CA TYR A 39 10.05 -11.56 2.16
C TYR A 39 10.43 -10.13 2.52
N HIS A 40 11.73 -9.85 2.51
CA HIS A 40 12.24 -8.49 2.67
C HIS A 40 12.37 -7.86 1.29
N TYR A 41 11.92 -6.61 1.17
CA TYR A 41 12.01 -5.87 -0.08
C TYR A 41 12.31 -4.39 0.15
N HIS A 42 12.93 -3.76 -0.84
CA HIS A 42 13.14 -2.33 -0.89
C HIS A 42 12.03 -1.63 -1.66
N THR A 43 11.63 -0.49 -1.11
CA THR A 43 10.64 0.40 -1.68
C THR A 43 11.34 1.34 -2.68
N ASN A 44 10.89 1.35 -3.94
CA ASN A 44 11.40 2.29 -4.94
C ASN A 44 10.28 3.10 -5.60
N GLY A 45 10.36 4.42 -5.51
CA GLY A 45 9.60 5.37 -6.36
C GLY A 45 8.08 5.42 -6.23
N GLY A 46 7.43 4.48 -5.52
CA GLY A 46 5.95 4.35 -5.43
C GLY A 46 5.24 5.34 -4.51
N GLY A 47 5.97 5.93 -3.56
CA GLY A 47 5.39 6.70 -2.46
C GLY A 47 5.87 6.17 -1.11
N TRP A 48 5.25 6.65 -0.04
CA TRP A 48 5.59 6.33 1.34
C TRP A 48 4.69 5.24 1.90
N PHE A 49 3.42 5.18 1.46
CA PHE A 49 2.41 4.31 2.04
C PHE A 49 1.93 3.24 1.05
N ARG A 50 2.23 1.98 1.38
CA ARG A 50 1.59 0.81 0.77
C ARG A 50 0.27 0.61 1.47
N GLU A 51 -0.80 0.56 0.70
CA GLU A 51 -2.13 0.40 1.28
C GLU A 51 -2.51 -1.07 1.40
N CYS A 52 -2.26 -1.87 0.36
CA CYS A 52 -2.55 -3.30 0.35
C CYS A 52 -1.52 -4.07 -0.48
N ALA A 53 -1.32 -5.34 -0.15
CA ALA A 53 -0.61 -6.30 -0.97
C ALA A 53 -1.45 -7.56 -1.16
N LYS A 54 -1.42 -8.16 -2.37
CA LYS A 54 -2.01 -9.47 -2.68
C LYS A 54 -0.99 -10.38 -3.33
N TRP A 55 -1.10 -11.67 -3.04
CA TRP A 55 -0.26 -12.71 -3.62
C TRP A 55 -0.80 -13.21 -4.96
N ASP A 56 -0.04 -12.99 -6.02
CA ASP A 56 -0.23 -13.57 -7.36
C ASP A 56 0.62 -14.83 -7.48
N SER A 57 0.01 -15.95 -7.10
CA SER A 57 0.62 -17.28 -7.10
C SER A 57 1.09 -17.74 -8.48
N ASP A 58 0.42 -17.31 -9.53
CA ASP A 58 0.59 -17.87 -10.87
C ASP A 58 1.83 -17.26 -11.55
N ASN A 59 2.23 -16.06 -11.11
CA ASN A 59 3.42 -15.35 -11.58
C ASN A 59 4.46 -15.14 -10.46
N ASN A 60 4.32 -15.84 -9.34
CA ASN A 60 5.20 -15.79 -8.16
C ASN A 60 5.58 -14.35 -7.76
N ARG A 61 4.59 -13.48 -7.55
CA ARG A 61 4.83 -12.07 -7.21
C ARG A 61 3.77 -11.49 -6.28
N PHE A 62 4.16 -10.49 -5.51
CA PHE A 62 3.21 -9.63 -4.80
C PHE A 62 2.77 -8.49 -5.69
N ILE A 63 1.49 -8.12 -5.61
CA ILE A 63 0.92 -6.93 -6.23
C ILE A 63 0.55 -5.97 -5.12
N VAL A 64 1.01 -4.72 -5.24
CA VAL A 64 0.96 -3.71 -4.19
C VAL A 64 0.18 -2.50 -4.66
N SER A 65 -0.74 -1.99 -3.85
CA SER A 65 -1.41 -0.70 -4.05
C SER A 65 -0.74 0.40 -3.23
N PHE A 66 -0.73 1.61 -3.80
CA PHE A 66 -0.14 2.79 -3.16
C PHE A 66 -1.21 3.81 -2.76
N PHE A 67 -1.06 4.38 -1.56
CA PHE A 67 -1.89 5.50 -1.13
C PHE A 67 -1.69 6.73 -2.03
N GLU A 68 -0.51 6.91 -2.60
CA GLU A 68 -0.19 7.95 -3.58
C GLU A 68 -0.70 7.65 -5.00
N GLY A 69 -1.37 6.50 -5.17
CA GLY A 69 -1.92 6.04 -6.44
C GLY A 69 -0.97 5.19 -7.26
N GLY A 70 -1.55 4.31 -8.07
CA GLY A 70 -0.83 3.34 -8.89
C GLY A 70 -0.72 1.96 -8.27
N ILE A 71 0.01 1.08 -8.97
CA ILE A 71 0.23 -0.33 -8.63
C ILE A 71 1.70 -0.68 -8.84
N GLY A 72 2.26 -1.43 -7.90
CA GLY A 72 3.59 -2.04 -8.02
C GLY A 72 3.54 -3.57 -7.97
N GLN A 73 4.67 -4.18 -8.32
CA GLN A 73 4.96 -5.59 -8.05
C GLN A 73 6.25 -5.76 -7.26
N ILE A 74 6.31 -6.89 -6.58
CA ILE A 74 7.55 -7.45 -6.01
C ILE A 74 7.64 -8.88 -6.51
N SER A 75 8.56 -9.14 -7.43
CA SER A 75 8.76 -10.47 -8.01
C SER A 75 9.55 -11.35 -7.06
N VAL A 76 9.09 -12.57 -6.85
CA VAL A 76 9.73 -13.57 -5.99
C VAL A 76 10.41 -14.61 -6.90
N PRO A 77 11.74 -14.79 -6.83
CA PRO A 77 12.43 -15.83 -7.58
C PRO A 77 11.99 -17.25 -7.15
N ASP A 78 11.94 -18.20 -8.09
CA ASP A 78 11.59 -19.60 -7.79
C ASP A 78 12.72 -20.37 -7.06
N GLU A 79 13.96 -19.91 -7.20
CA GLU A 79 15.12 -20.62 -6.68
C GLU A 79 15.32 -20.40 -5.17
N LYS A 80 15.06 -21.45 -4.38
CA LYS A 80 15.24 -21.46 -2.92
C LYS A 80 16.60 -21.00 -2.43
N LYS A 81 17.67 -21.12 -3.22
CA LYS A 81 19.02 -20.67 -2.85
C LYS A 81 19.20 -19.15 -2.97
N GLU A 82 18.49 -18.49 -3.87
CA GLU A 82 18.56 -17.04 -4.04
C GLU A 82 17.68 -16.26 -3.05
N LEU A 83 16.67 -16.93 -2.48
CA LEU A 83 15.69 -16.32 -1.57
C LEU A 83 16.21 -16.03 -0.16
N THR A 84 17.25 -16.73 0.30
CA THR A 84 17.70 -16.66 1.70
C THR A 84 18.47 -15.38 2.05
N GLU A 85 19.02 -14.67 1.07
CA GLU A 85 19.85 -13.48 1.31
C GLU A 85 19.49 -12.26 0.43
N ARG A 86 18.62 -12.44 -0.58
CA ARG A 86 18.30 -11.36 -1.51
C ARG A 86 17.13 -10.52 -0.99
N VAL A 87 17.40 -9.24 -0.77
CA VAL A 87 16.34 -8.24 -0.62
C VAL A 87 15.70 -8.04 -1.99
N LEU A 88 14.38 -8.22 -2.07
CA LEU A 88 13.61 -8.03 -3.30
C LEU A 88 13.46 -6.53 -3.60
N GLU A 89 13.08 -6.20 -4.82
CA GLU A 89 12.85 -4.81 -5.23
C GLU A 89 11.38 -4.63 -5.59
N GLU A 90 10.78 -3.56 -5.09
CA GLU A 90 9.45 -3.10 -5.53
C GLU A 90 9.59 -2.30 -6.82
N GLU A 91 8.82 -2.67 -7.83
CA GLU A 91 8.74 -1.98 -9.11
C GLU A 91 7.34 -1.39 -9.30
N ILE A 92 7.25 -0.11 -9.64
CA ILE A 92 5.98 0.51 -10.05
C ILE A 92 5.70 0.09 -11.49
N ILE A 93 4.52 -0.49 -11.71
CA ILE A 93 4.16 -0.96 -13.06
C ILE A 93 3.06 -0.10 -13.66
N VAL A 94 2.13 0.38 -12.85
CA VAL A 94 0.99 1.16 -13.31
C VAL A 94 0.93 2.47 -12.55
N LYS A 95 0.99 3.57 -13.28
CA LYS A 95 0.75 4.92 -12.75
C LYS A 95 0.16 5.79 -13.84
N GLU A 96 -1.16 5.84 -13.91
CA GLU A 96 -1.89 6.56 -14.95
C GLU A 96 -2.11 8.03 -14.59
N THR A 97 -1.92 8.92 -15.57
CA THR A 97 -2.13 10.36 -15.38
C THR A 97 -3.59 10.72 -15.13
N GLU A 98 -4.54 9.98 -15.70
CA GLU A 98 -5.99 10.17 -15.50
C GLU A 98 -6.47 9.87 -14.07
N LEU A 99 -5.67 9.12 -13.31
CA LEU A 99 -5.90 8.77 -11.90
C LEU A 99 -4.97 9.55 -10.97
N ALA A 100 -4.19 10.51 -11.49
CA ALA A 100 -3.25 11.26 -10.67
C ALA A 100 -3.96 12.06 -9.57
N GLY A 101 -3.54 11.85 -8.33
CA GLY A 101 -4.13 12.47 -7.13
C GLY A 101 -5.19 11.59 -6.45
N ASN A 102 -5.58 10.47 -7.05
CA ASN A 102 -6.34 9.43 -6.37
C ASN A 102 -5.41 8.43 -5.68
N ALA A 103 -5.89 7.88 -4.57
CA ALA A 103 -5.24 6.77 -3.88
C ALA A 103 -5.74 5.43 -4.43
N SER A 104 -4.86 4.44 -4.56
CA SER A 104 -5.25 3.05 -4.79
C SER A 104 -5.59 2.40 -3.44
N LEU A 105 -6.86 2.42 -3.03
CA LEU A 105 -7.31 1.92 -1.73
C LEU A 105 -8.06 0.58 -1.85
N GLY A 106 -7.28 -0.47 -2.03
CA GLY A 106 -7.79 -1.84 -2.11
C GLY A 106 -7.68 -2.41 -3.52
N LEU A 107 -7.26 -3.66 -3.58
CA LEU A 107 -7.17 -4.42 -4.82
C LEU A 107 -7.57 -5.88 -4.61
N THR A 108 -8.04 -6.51 -5.68
CA THR A 108 -8.26 -7.96 -5.73
C THR A 108 -7.81 -8.55 -7.06
N ILE A 109 -7.33 -9.78 -7.01
CA ILE A 109 -6.91 -10.56 -8.19
C ILE A 109 -8.09 -11.44 -8.64
N ASP A 110 -8.61 -11.19 -9.84
CA ASP A 110 -9.61 -12.02 -10.51
C ASP A 110 -8.89 -12.96 -11.50
N ARG A 111 -8.35 -14.06 -10.95
CA ARG A 111 -7.59 -15.07 -11.71
C ARG A 111 -8.37 -15.64 -12.89
N SER A 112 -9.67 -15.87 -12.71
CA SER A 112 -10.54 -16.46 -13.75
C SER A 112 -10.61 -15.61 -15.03
N ARG A 113 -10.31 -14.32 -14.92
CA ARG A 113 -10.32 -13.36 -16.04
C ARG A 113 -8.95 -12.72 -16.26
N ASN A 114 -7.89 -13.27 -15.68
CA ASN A 114 -6.52 -12.77 -15.78
C ASN A 114 -6.40 -11.25 -15.56
N ARG A 115 -7.02 -10.73 -14.50
CA ARG A 115 -7.07 -9.28 -14.24
C ARG A 115 -6.99 -8.95 -12.77
N ILE A 116 -6.57 -7.72 -12.47
CA ILE A 116 -6.79 -7.11 -11.15
C ILE A 116 -7.89 -6.07 -11.23
N LEU A 117 -8.60 -5.91 -10.12
CA LEU A 117 -9.54 -4.83 -9.87
C LEU A 117 -8.97 -3.95 -8.77
N VAL A 118 -8.91 -2.65 -9.01
CA VAL A 118 -8.32 -1.67 -8.09
C VAL A 118 -9.34 -0.57 -7.82
N VAL A 119 -9.55 -0.25 -6.55
CA VAL A 119 -10.35 0.88 -6.14
C VAL A 119 -9.47 2.12 -6.12
N ASN A 120 -9.84 3.13 -6.90
CA ASN A 120 -9.22 4.44 -6.88
C ASN A 120 -10.11 5.39 -6.11
N ALA A 121 -9.66 5.83 -4.94
CA ALA A 121 -10.41 6.68 -4.04
C ALA A 121 -9.89 8.13 -4.09
N ASP A 122 -10.83 9.07 -4.07
CA ASP A 122 -10.53 10.48 -3.90
C ASP A 122 -10.47 10.83 -2.41
N VAL A 123 -9.32 10.55 -1.79
CA VAL A 123 -9.15 10.71 -0.33
C VAL A 123 -9.15 12.19 0.09
N LEU A 124 -8.71 13.08 -0.80
CA LEU A 124 -8.62 14.52 -0.53
C LEU A 124 -9.85 15.31 -1.02
N GLY A 125 -10.83 14.66 -1.64
CA GLY A 125 -12.08 15.30 -2.11
C GLY A 125 -11.92 16.21 -3.34
N ASN A 126 -10.86 16.04 -4.14
CA ASN A 126 -10.53 16.94 -5.26
C ASN A 126 -10.83 16.32 -6.64
N ARG A 127 -11.34 15.09 -6.69
CA ARG A 127 -11.40 14.21 -7.86
C ARG A 127 -12.72 13.42 -7.89
N TYR A 128 -12.66 12.17 -8.32
CA TYR A 128 -13.76 11.22 -8.45
C TYR A 128 -13.29 9.88 -7.90
N SER A 129 -14.15 9.05 -7.33
CA SER A 129 -13.78 7.67 -6.99
C SER A 129 -14.20 6.72 -8.11
N GLY A 130 -13.45 5.64 -8.31
CA GLY A 130 -13.70 4.69 -9.38
C GLY A 130 -13.08 3.33 -9.14
N VAL A 131 -13.46 2.37 -9.99
CA VAL A 131 -12.84 1.06 -10.06
C VAL A 131 -12.21 0.91 -11.44
N VAL A 132 -10.96 0.51 -11.45
CA VAL A 132 -10.19 0.22 -12.66
C VAL A 132 -9.85 -1.25 -12.70
N ALA A 133 -9.76 -1.80 -13.91
CA ALA A 133 -9.25 -3.13 -14.13
C ALA A 133 -8.02 -3.10 -15.02
N TYR A 134 -7.02 -3.91 -14.69
CA TYR A 134 -5.83 -4.12 -15.51
C TYR A 134 -5.68 -5.60 -15.85
N ASP A 135 -5.29 -5.89 -17.08
CA ASP A 135 -4.87 -7.22 -17.48
C ASP A 135 -3.58 -7.60 -16.73
N LEU A 136 -3.55 -8.80 -16.15
CA LEU A 136 -2.49 -9.20 -15.24
C LEU A 136 -1.17 -9.54 -15.95
N SER A 137 -1.23 -9.85 -17.24
CA SER A 137 -0.05 -10.18 -18.04
C SER A 137 0.59 -8.96 -18.67
N THR A 138 -0.23 -8.03 -19.15
CA THR A 138 0.22 -6.86 -19.94
C THR A 138 0.13 -5.54 -19.20
N TRP A 139 -0.55 -5.52 -18.04
CA TRP A 139 -0.84 -4.31 -17.26
C TRP A 139 -1.66 -3.25 -18.00
N LYS A 140 -2.22 -3.61 -19.16
CA LYS A 140 -3.09 -2.72 -19.92
C LYS A 140 -4.40 -2.54 -19.18
N ARG A 141 -4.87 -1.30 -19.12
CA ARG A 141 -6.20 -0.98 -18.60
C ARG A 141 -7.28 -1.62 -19.45
N LEU A 142 -8.12 -2.43 -18.82
CA LEU A 142 -9.28 -3.08 -19.44
C LEU A 142 -10.50 -2.17 -19.37
N PHE A 143 -10.75 -1.55 -18.22
CA PHE A 143 -11.79 -0.54 -18.07
C PHE A 143 -11.50 0.37 -16.87
N LEU A 144 -12.16 1.54 -16.87
CA LEU A 144 -12.25 2.43 -15.73
C LEU A 144 -13.71 2.87 -15.58
N THR A 145 -14.31 2.55 -14.44
CA THR A 145 -15.69 2.94 -14.11
C THR A 145 -15.65 3.92 -12.95
N LYS A 146 -16.14 5.14 -13.20
CA LYS A 146 -16.31 6.15 -12.15
C LYS A 146 -17.53 5.77 -11.31
N LEU A 147 -17.35 5.66 -9.99
CA LEU A 147 -18.40 5.29 -9.04
C LEU A 147 -19.02 6.51 -8.37
N SER A 148 -18.27 7.60 -8.22
CA SER A 148 -18.78 8.88 -7.78
C SER A 148 -18.41 9.98 -8.77
N GLY A 149 -19.27 10.99 -8.92
CA GLY A 149 -18.92 12.25 -9.56
C GLY A 149 -18.12 13.14 -8.61
N TYR A 150 -17.68 14.31 -9.09
CA TYR A 150 -17.05 15.33 -8.24
C TYR A 150 -17.91 15.55 -6.98
N GLY A 151 -17.36 15.18 -5.82
CA GLY A 151 -17.89 15.64 -4.54
C GLY A 151 -17.69 17.14 -4.50
N LYS A 152 -18.76 17.88 -4.22
CA LYS A 152 -18.62 19.28 -3.81
C LYS A 152 -17.89 19.36 -2.48
#